data_AF-A0A9Q1LMG6-F1
#
_entry.id   AF-A0A9Q1LMG6-F1
#
_cell.length_a   1.000
_cell.length_b   1.000
_cell.length_c   1.000
_cell.angle_alpha   90.00
_cell.angle_beta   90.00
_cell.angle_gamma   90.00
#
_symmetry.space_group_name_H-M   'P 1'
#
loop_
_entity.id
_entity.type
_entity.pdbx_description
1 polymer ?
#
loop_
_entity_poly.entity_id
_entity_poly.type
_entity_poly.pdbx_seq_one_letter_code
_entity_poly.pdbx_strand_id
1 'polypeptide(L)'
;MICEGSVQCLALAYVADNVPERRRASVFGVLSGIASSAFVCGNLSARFLSIASTFQVFRSIDSGSLKGFPKDVFLAESQNLVCGKKLVIDKSIQMAYIQAIRHAQHFIYIENQYFLGSSYAWPSYKEAGADNLIPMELALKIASKIREKEQFAVYVVIPMWPEGVPTSASVQEILYWQRQTMKMMYGIIAQALKSSEPQDVHLSDYLNFYCLGNREELRGESKSNHASNGDLVAIFILIMSACYITLSLQCFKIYLMFLELLLVQYT
;
A
#
# COMPACT_ATOMS: atom_id res chain seq x y z
N MET A 1 -7.17 8.44 12.85
CA MET A 1 -5.90 8.13 13.51
C MET A 1 -6.22 7.65 14.92
N ILE A 2 -6.21 6.32 15.15
CA ILE A 2 -6.45 5.74 16.47
C ILE A 2 -5.09 5.73 17.17
N CYS A 3 -4.84 6.72 18.03
CA CYS A 3 -3.62 6.72 18.84
C CYS A 3 -3.71 5.68 19.96
N GLU A 4 -2.57 5.20 20.45
CA GLU A 4 -2.43 4.13 21.46
C GLU A 4 -3.34 4.32 22.70
N GLY A 5 -3.57 5.58 23.12
CA GLY A 5 -4.47 5.91 24.24
C GLY A 5 -5.96 5.99 23.90
N SER A 6 -6.34 6.09 22.63
CA SER A 6 -7.73 6.38 22.23
C SER A 6 -8.67 5.20 22.47
N VAL A 7 -8.21 3.96 22.25
CA VAL A 7 -9.01 2.75 22.52
C VAL A 7 -9.24 2.58 24.03
N GLN A 8 -8.20 2.80 24.83
CA GLN A 8 -8.28 2.70 26.29
C GLN A 8 -9.23 3.77 26.86
N CYS A 9 -9.12 5.02 26.38
CA CYS A 9 -10.01 6.11 26.80
C CYS A 9 -11.47 5.86 26.43
N LEU A 10 -11.76 5.33 25.24
CA LEU A 10 -13.12 4.98 24.81
C LEU A 10 -13.70 3.85 25.67
N ALA A 11 -12.91 2.81 25.97
CA ALA A 11 -13.34 1.72 26.84
C ALA A 11 -13.61 2.20 28.28
N LEU A 12 -12.76 3.08 28.82
CA LEU A 12 -12.95 3.69 30.14
C LEU A 12 -14.18 4.61 30.18
N ALA A 13 -14.41 5.42 29.15
CA ALA A 13 -15.59 6.27 29.02
C ALA A 13 -16.88 5.44 28.98
N TYR A 14 -16.88 4.36 28.19
CA TYR A 14 -18.00 3.43 28.13
C TYR A 14 -18.34 2.82 29.51
N VAL A 15 -17.32 2.43 30.28
CA VAL A 15 -17.49 1.91 31.65
C VAL A 15 -18.05 2.99 32.58
N ALA A 16 -17.60 4.24 32.46
CA ALA A 16 -18.09 5.35 33.27
C ALA A 16 -19.61 5.57 33.08
N ASP A 17 -20.08 5.48 31.84
CA ASP A 17 -21.47 5.76 31.45
C ASP A 17 -22.41 4.60 31.77
N ASN A 18 -21.95 3.35 31.65
CA ASN A 18 -22.82 2.16 31.74
C ASN A 18 -22.77 1.43 33.09
N VAL A 19 -21.83 1.78 33.99
CA VAL A 19 -21.67 1.10 35.28
C VAL A 19 -22.10 2.01 36.44
N PRO A 20 -22.92 1.54 37.41
CA PRO A 20 -23.29 2.31 38.60
C PRO A 20 -22.08 2.64 39.48
N GLU A 21 -22.05 3.83 40.09
CA GLU A 21 -20.91 4.35 40.88
C GLU A 21 -20.31 3.35 41.87
N ARG A 22 -21.16 2.61 42.59
CA ARG A 22 -20.75 1.62 43.59
C ARG A 22 -19.84 0.50 43.02
N ARG A 23 -19.90 0.24 41.70
CA ARG A 23 -19.13 -0.83 41.03
C ARG A 23 -18.06 -0.31 40.07
N ARG A 24 -18.06 0.98 39.74
CA ARG A 24 -17.13 1.58 38.75
C ARG A 24 -15.67 1.30 39.08
N ALA A 25 -15.24 1.54 40.31
CA ALA A 25 -13.85 1.32 40.72
C ALA A 25 -13.37 -0.12 40.47
N SER A 26 -14.22 -1.11 40.77
CA SER A 26 -13.91 -2.52 40.51
C SER A 26 -13.82 -2.82 39.01
N VAL A 27 -14.74 -2.30 38.19
CA VAL A 27 -14.74 -2.54 36.74
C VAL A 27 -13.57 -1.84 36.06
N PHE A 28 -13.21 -0.62 36.50
CA PHE A 28 -12.01 0.07 36.06
C PHE A 28 -10.73 -0.71 36.39
N GLY A 29 -10.65 -1.28 37.60
CA GLY A 29 -9.53 -2.13 38.00
C GLY A 29 -9.41 -3.39 37.14
N VAL A 30 -10.53 -4.06 36.86
CA VAL A 30 -10.55 -5.26 36.00
C VAL A 30 -10.13 -4.91 34.57
N LEU A 31 -10.70 -3.85 33.97
CA LEU A 31 -10.36 -3.44 32.62
C LEU A 31 -8.87 -3.07 32.50
N SER A 32 -8.33 -2.36 33.49
CA SER A 32 -6.91 -1.99 33.53
C SER A 32 -6.00 -3.21 33.71
N GLY A 33 -6.40 -4.16 34.57
CA GLY A 33 -5.69 -5.43 34.77
C GLY A 33 -5.67 -6.31 33.53
N ILE A 34 -6.79 -6.40 32.80
CA ILE A 34 -6.87 -7.12 31.52
C ILE A 34 -5.95 -6.46 30.49
N ALA A 35 -6.01 -5.13 30.35
CA ALA A 35 -5.16 -4.40 29.41
C ALA A 35 -3.67 -4.59 29.72
N SER A 36 -3.28 -4.49 30.99
CA SER A 36 -1.90 -4.72 31.43
C SER A 36 -1.44 -6.17 31.19
N SER A 37 -2.29 -7.15 31.51
CA SER A 37 -1.98 -8.56 31.27
C SER A 37 -1.82 -8.85 29.78
N ALA A 38 -2.72 -8.33 28.95
CA ALA A 38 -2.64 -8.45 27.49
C ALA A 38 -1.36 -7.81 26.93
N PHE A 39 -0.97 -6.63 27.44
CA PHE A 39 0.26 -5.96 27.04
C PHE A 39 1.52 -6.76 27.41
N VAL A 40 1.57 -7.32 28.62
CA VAL A 40 2.68 -8.17 29.06
C VAL A 40 2.74 -9.46 28.26
N CYS A 41 1.61 -10.15 28.10
CA CYS A 41 1.52 -11.39 27.32
C CYS A 41 1.86 -11.16 25.84
N GLY A 42 1.43 -10.04 25.25
CA GLY A 42 1.75 -9.66 23.87
C GLY A 42 3.25 -9.40 23.68
N ASN A 43 3.86 -8.60 24.57
CA ASN A 43 5.30 -8.37 24.54
C ASN A 43 6.12 -9.65 24.79
N LEU A 44 5.66 -10.50 25.71
CA LEU A 44 6.30 -11.77 26.00
C LEU A 44 6.21 -12.71 24.80
N SER A 45 5.04 -12.82 24.17
CA SER A 45 4.82 -13.66 22.99
C SER A 45 5.65 -13.16 21.80
N ALA A 46 5.74 -11.83 21.61
CA ALA A 46 6.56 -11.23 20.56
C ALA A 46 8.06 -11.56 20.71
N ARG A 47 8.56 -11.85 21.92
CA ARG A 47 9.95 -12.30 22.13
C ARG A 47 10.20 -13.73 21.67
N PHE A 48 9.16 -14.55 21.53
CA PHE A 48 9.26 -15.92 21.02
C PHE A 48 9.04 -16.00 19.51
N LEU A 49 8.63 -14.90 18.87
CA LEU A 49 8.60 -14.79 17.42
C LEU A 49 10.00 -14.43 16.92
N SER A 50 10.49 -15.17 15.93
CA SER A 50 11.72 -14.80 15.24
C SER A 50 11.52 -13.46 14.53
N ILE A 51 12.53 -12.59 14.56
CA ILE A 51 12.53 -11.35 13.78
C ILE A 51 12.23 -11.65 12.30
N ALA A 52 12.74 -12.75 11.76
CA ALA A 52 12.47 -13.16 10.37
C ALA A 52 11.02 -13.61 10.12
N SER A 53 10.31 -14.03 11.17
CA SER A 53 8.89 -14.38 11.11
C SER A 53 8.00 -13.14 11.29
N THR A 54 8.47 -12.13 12.03
CA THR A 54 7.74 -10.88 12.26
C THR A 54 7.96 -9.85 11.15
N PHE A 55 9.19 -9.81 10.61
CA PHE A 55 9.64 -8.87 9.59
C PHE A 55 10.30 -9.61 8.44
N GLN A 56 9.64 -9.62 7.29
CA GLN A 56 10.23 -10.13 6.06
C GLN A 56 10.82 -8.96 5.25
N VAL A 57 12.06 -9.15 4.79
CA VAL A 57 12.76 -8.16 3.97
C VAL A 57 12.68 -8.57 2.51
N PHE A 58 12.21 -7.64 1.68
CA PHE A 58 12.11 -7.80 0.24
C PHE A 58 12.95 -6.76 -0.49
N ARG A 59 13.45 -7.10 -1.67
CA ARG A 59 14.34 -6.26 -2.47
C ARG A 59 13.95 -6.25 -3.96
N SER A 60 14.45 -5.24 -4.65
CA SER A 60 14.41 -5.12 -6.11
C SER A 60 15.82 -4.74 -6.57
N ILE A 61 16.67 -5.74 -6.78
CA ILE A 61 18.11 -5.55 -7.05
C ILE A 61 18.64 -6.65 -7.96
N ASP A 62 19.71 -6.37 -8.69
CA ASP A 62 20.37 -7.33 -9.57
C ASP A 62 21.82 -7.62 -9.17
N SER A 63 22.36 -8.68 -9.76
CA SER A 63 23.75 -9.14 -9.58
C SER A 63 24.81 -8.16 -10.09
N GLY A 64 24.44 -7.14 -10.86
CA GLY A 64 25.32 -6.05 -11.25
C GLY A 64 25.48 -5.01 -10.14
N SER A 65 24.47 -4.86 -9.29
CA SER A 65 24.42 -3.88 -8.20
C SER A 65 24.91 -4.43 -6.85
N LEU A 66 24.83 -5.75 -6.62
CA LEU A 66 25.22 -6.40 -5.37
C LEU A 66 25.95 -7.73 -5.63
N LYS A 67 27.05 -7.98 -4.90
CA LYS A 67 27.78 -9.26 -4.93
C LYS A 67 27.05 -10.32 -4.08
N GLY A 68 27.26 -11.60 -4.42
CA GLY A 68 26.74 -12.73 -3.63
C GLY A 68 25.53 -13.43 -4.23
N PHE A 69 25.04 -12.97 -5.39
CA PHE A 69 24.05 -13.70 -6.18
C PHE A 69 24.62 -15.05 -6.66
N PRO A 70 23.81 -16.13 -6.67
CA PRO A 70 24.20 -17.42 -7.22
C PRO A 70 24.51 -17.29 -8.72
N LYS A 71 25.53 -18.02 -9.18
CA LYS A 71 25.92 -18.06 -10.61
C LYS A 71 25.20 -19.15 -11.39
N ASP A 72 24.81 -20.21 -10.70
CA ASP A 72 24.07 -21.32 -11.26
C ASP A 72 22.58 -20.96 -11.38
N VAL A 73 21.98 -21.26 -12.53
CA VAL A 73 20.60 -20.89 -12.85
C VAL A 73 19.61 -21.66 -11.97
N PHE A 74 19.86 -22.96 -11.75
CA PHE A 74 18.97 -23.78 -10.91
C PHE A 74 19.00 -23.33 -9.45
N LEU A 75 20.19 -22.98 -8.95
CA LEU A 75 20.33 -22.41 -7.61
C LEU A 75 19.61 -21.05 -7.50
N ALA A 76 19.72 -20.18 -8.51
CA ALA A 76 19.00 -18.90 -8.55
C ALA A 76 17.48 -19.10 -8.53
N GLU A 77 16.95 -20.01 -9.36
CA GLU A 77 15.53 -20.34 -9.40
C GLU A 77 15.04 -20.95 -8.08
N SER A 78 15.83 -21.80 -7.44
CA SER A 78 15.49 -22.37 -6.12
C SER A 78 15.37 -21.32 -5.02
N GLN A 79 15.96 -20.14 -5.22
CA GLN A 79 15.88 -18.97 -4.35
C GLN A 79 14.83 -17.94 -4.81
N ASN A 80 13.97 -18.28 -5.78
CA ASN A 80 12.98 -17.38 -6.39
C ASN A 80 13.58 -16.15 -7.08
N LEU A 81 14.82 -16.27 -7.57
CA LEU A 81 15.48 -15.23 -8.35
C LEU A 81 15.22 -15.44 -9.84
N VAL A 82 15.17 -14.34 -10.60
CA VAL A 82 14.89 -14.38 -12.04
C VAL A 82 16.18 -14.11 -12.81
N CYS A 83 16.53 -14.99 -13.75
CA CYS A 83 17.66 -14.77 -14.65
C CYS A 83 17.21 -14.01 -15.91
N GLY A 84 17.88 -12.91 -16.24
CA GLY A 84 17.57 -12.11 -17.43
C GLY A 84 18.76 -11.31 -17.94
N LYS A 85 18.98 -11.28 -19.26
CA LYS A 85 20.07 -10.52 -19.91
C LYS A 85 21.45 -10.68 -19.23
N LYS A 86 21.81 -11.91 -18.84
CA LYS A 86 23.04 -12.27 -18.11
C LYS A 86 23.15 -11.75 -16.67
N LEU A 87 22.06 -11.25 -16.10
CA LEU A 87 21.96 -10.84 -14.70
C LEU A 87 21.02 -11.78 -13.95
N VAL A 88 21.26 -11.91 -12.66
CA VAL A 88 20.30 -12.51 -11.72
C VAL A 88 19.61 -11.37 -10.98
N ILE A 89 18.28 -11.40 -10.94
CA ILE A 89 17.43 -10.31 -10.49
C ILE A 89 16.56 -10.81 -9.35
N ASP A 90 16.64 -10.14 -8.21
CA ASP A 90 15.73 -10.27 -7.09
C ASP A 90 14.52 -9.34 -7.34
N LYS A 91 13.33 -9.92 -7.50
CA LYS A 91 12.05 -9.21 -7.66
C LYS A 91 11.11 -9.43 -6.47
N SER A 92 11.69 -9.75 -5.31
CA SER A 92 10.92 -10.16 -4.13
C SER A 92 9.97 -9.05 -3.64
N ILE A 93 10.26 -7.76 -3.88
CA ILE A 93 9.28 -6.68 -3.62
C ILE A 93 8.02 -6.89 -4.45
N GLN A 94 8.14 -7.02 -5.78
CA GLN A 94 6.98 -7.22 -6.64
C GLN A 94 6.18 -8.46 -6.20
N MET A 95 6.87 -9.55 -5.87
CA MET A 95 6.22 -10.77 -5.41
C MET A 95 5.46 -10.57 -4.09
N ALA A 96 6.02 -9.83 -3.13
CA ALA A 96 5.35 -9.51 -1.87
C ALA A 96 4.05 -8.74 -2.10
N TYR A 97 4.06 -7.75 -3.00
CA TYR A 97 2.84 -7.01 -3.37
C TYR A 97 1.79 -7.93 -3.98
N ILE A 98 2.18 -8.79 -4.93
CA ILE A 98 1.26 -9.73 -5.56
C ILE A 98 0.61 -10.63 -4.51
N GLN A 99 1.41 -11.17 -3.59
CA GLN A 99 0.90 -12.01 -2.51
C GLN A 99 -0.06 -11.24 -1.60
N ALA A 100 0.29 -10.03 -1.18
CA ALA A 100 -0.57 -9.19 -0.35
C ALA A 100 -1.92 -8.89 -1.03
N ILE A 101 -1.91 -8.55 -2.34
CA ILE A 101 -3.13 -8.28 -3.12
C ILE A 101 -4.02 -9.53 -3.20
N ARG A 102 -3.43 -10.68 -3.51
CA ARG A 102 -4.17 -11.94 -3.64
C ARG A 102 -4.83 -12.35 -2.33
N HIS A 103 -4.13 -12.19 -1.20
CA HIS A 103 -4.63 -12.55 0.12
C HIS A 103 -5.58 -11.52 0.75
N ALA A 104 -5.64 -10.28 0.25
CA ALA A 104 -6.52 -9.25 0.79
C ALA A 104 -7.99 -9.69 0.73
N GLN A 105 -8.73 -9.53 1.83
CA GLN A 105 -10.13 -9.99 1.94
C GLN A 105 -11.16 -8.87 1.84
N HIS A 106 -10.87 -7.69 2.39
CA HIS A 106 -11.87 -6.63 2.56
C HIS A 106 -11.55 -5.36 1.79
N PHE A 107 -10.33 -4.86 1.90
CA PHE A 107 -9.91 -3.68 1.17
C PHE A 107 -8.38 -3.66 1.00
N ILE A 108 -7.94 -2.80 0.10
CA ILE A 108 -6.54 -2.42 -0.07
C ILE A 108 -6.47 -0.91 -0.06
N TYR A 109 -5.68 -0.37 0.86
CA TYR A 109 -5.24 1.02 0.82
C TYR A 109 -3.84 1.07 0.26
N ILE A 110 -3.56 1.95 -0.70
CA ILE A 110 -2.23 2.20 -1.26
C ILE A 110 -2.00 3.70 -1.19
N GLU A 111 -0.90 4.11 -0.61
CA GLU A 111 -0.34 5.42 -0.91
C GLU A 111 0.98 5.22 -1.67
N ASN A 112 1.25 5.97 -2.74
CA ASN A 112 2.50 5.81 -3.48
C ASN A 112 2.87 7.11 -4.22
N GLN A 113 4.15 7.33 -4.50
CA GLN A 113 4.58 8.46 -5.32
C GLN A 113 4.21 8.28 -6.80
N TYR A 114 4.28 7.05 -7.31
CA TYR A 114 3.89 6.71 -8.68
C TYR A 114 2.92 5.54 -8.70
N PHE A 115 1.95 5.58 -9.61
CA PHE A 115 1.06 4.44 -9.85
C PHE A 115 0.92 4.19 -11.35
N LEU A 116 1.81 3.33 -11.87
CA LEU A 116 1.79 2.91 -13.27
C LEU A 116 2.37 1.50 -13.42
N GLY A 117 1.88 0.76 -14.40
CA GLY A 117 2.33 -0.61 -14.65
C GLY A 117 1.37 -1.41 -15.50
N SER A 118 1.76 -2.65 -15.75
CA SER A 118 1.06 -3.60 -16.61
C SER A 118 0.86 -3.05 -18.02
N SER A 119 1.91 -2.46 -18.60
CA SER A 119 1.82 -1.76 -19.90
C SER A 119 1.35 -2.65 -21.04
N TYR A 120 1.66 -3.95 -21.00
CA TYR A 120 1.17 -4.93 -21.98
C TYR A 120 -0.36 -4.93 -22.14
N ALA A 121 -1.11 -4.48 -21.12
CA ALA A 121 -2.57 -4.39 -21.12
C ALA A 121 -3.11 -2.96 -21.34
N TRP A 122 -2.25 -1.96 -21.53
CA TRP A 122 -2.71 -0.59 -21.77
C TRP A 122 -3.48 -0.47 -23.09
N PRO A 123 -4.48 0.44 -23.19
CA PRO A 123 -5.22 0.68 -24.42
C PRO A 123 -4.33 1.12 -25.59
N SER A 124 -3.26 1.86 -25.29
CA SER A 124 -2.24 2.31 -26.23
C SER A 124 -0.87 2.22 -25.58
N TYR A 125 0.20 2.19 -26.40
CA TYR A 125 1.59 2.19 -25.91
C TYR A 125 1.95 0.93 -25.10
N LYS A 126 1.58 -0.26 -25.61
CA LYS A 126 1.72 -1.54 -24.90
C LYS A 126 3.16 -1.99 -24.65
N GLU A 127 4.06 -1.62 -25.55
CA GLU A 127 5.48 -1.96 -25.51
C GLU A 127 6.33 -0.99 -24.66
N ALA A 128 5.71 -0.29 -23.70
CA ALA A 128 6.42 0.67 -22.84
C ALA A 128 7.44 0.01 -21.88
N GLY A 129 7.35 -1.30 -21.68
CA GLY A 129 8.22 -2.07 -20.77
C GLY A 129 7.92 -1.88 -19.29
N ALA A 130 6.78 -1.30 -18.92
CA ALA A 130 6.31 -1.19 -17.54
C ALA A 130 5.57 -2.47 -17.12
N ASP A 131 6.29 -3.60 -17.13
CA ASP A 131 5.70 -4.95 -17.06
C ASP A 131 5.38 -5.43 -15.64
N ASN A 132 5.42 -4.53 -14.64
CA ASN A 132 5.02 -4.90 -13.29
C ASN A 132 3.53 -5.27 -13.24
N LEU A 133 3.20 -6.28 -12.43
CA LEU A 133 1.86 -6.88 -12.38
C LEU A 133 0.91 -6.19 -11.39
N ILE A 134 1.36 -5.17 -10.66
CA ILE A 134 0.63 -4.63 -9.52
C ILE A 134 -0.74 -4.07 -9.93
N PRO A 135 -0.86 -3.21 -10.96
CA PRO A 135 -2.17 -2.72 -11.41
C PRO A 135 -3.09 -3.83 -11.93
N MET A 136 -2.54 -4.81 -12.65
CA MET A 136 -3.31 -5.93 -13.18
C MET A 136 -3.87 -6.83 -12.06
N GLU A 137 -3.05 -7.18 -11.06
CA GLU A 137 -3.49 -7.99 -9.91
C GLU A 137 -4.61 -7.28 -9.13
N LEU A 138 -4.51 -5.96 -8.93
CA LEU A 138 -5.59 -5.18 -8.30
C LEU A 138 -6.87 -5.22 -9.11
N ALA A 139 -6.80 -4.97 -10.42
CA ALA A 139 -7.97 -4.98 -11.30
C ALA A 139 -8.64 -6.36 -11.34
N LEU A 140 -7.86 -7.43 -11.43
CA LEU A 140 -8.36 -8.80 -11.44
C LEU A 140 -8.94 -9.21 -10.08
N LYS A 141 -8.32 -8.80 -8.96
CA LYS A 141 -8.84 -9.02 -7.61
C LYS A 141 -10.22 -8.40 -7.44
N ILE A 142 -10.36 -7.12 -7.81
CA ILE A 142 -11.65 -6.42 -7.79
C ILE A 142 -12.66 -7.14 -8.69
N ALA A 143 -12.28 -7.46 -9.92
CA ALA A 143 -13.16 -8.15 -10.85
C ALA A 143 -13.62 -9.52 -10.31
N SER A 144 -12.78 -10.24 -9.56
CA SER A 144 -13.16 -11.47 -8.87
C SER A 144 -14.19 -11.21 -7.78
N LYS A 145 -13.95 -10.23 -6.92
CA LYS A 145 -14.86 -9.87 -5.82
C LYS A 145 -16.23 -9.41 -6.33
N ILE A 146 -16.27 -8.69 -7.45
CA ILE A 146 -17.53 -8.36 -8.16
C ILE A 146 -18.30 -9.62 -8.57
N ARG A 147 -17.64 -10.57 -9.23
CA ARG A 147 -18.27 -11.83 -9.67
C ARG A 147 -18.73 -12.70 -8.50
N GLU A 148 -17.98 -12.66 -7.40
CA GLU A 148 -18.29 -13.36 -6.14
C GLU A 148 -19.38 -12.63 -5.32
N LYS A 149 -19.81 -11.43 -5.74
CA LYS A 149 -20.76 -10.56 -5.01
C LYS A 149 -20.27 -10.21 -3.60
N GLU A 150 -18.96 -10.08 -3.43
CA GLU A 150 -18.32 -9.71 -2.18
C GLU A 150 -17.94 -8.22 -2.18
N GLN A 151 -18.09 -7.58 -1.02
CA GLN A 151 -17.66 -6.20 -0.83
C GLN A 151 -16.12 -6.15 -0.77
N PHE A 152 -15.53 -5.35 -1.66
CA PHE A 152 -14.11 -5.13 -1.69
C PHE A 152 -13.77 -3.76 -2.26
N ALA A 153 -12.94 -2.97 -1.59
CA ALA A 153 -12.58 -1.64 -2.05
C ALA A 153 -11.06 -1.45 -2.14
N VAL A 154 -10.63 -0.70 -3.16
CA VAL A 154 -9.24 -0.29 -3.33
C VAL A 154 -9.18 1.23 -3.38
N TYR A 155 -8.35 1.80 -2.50
CA TYR A 155 -8.12 3.23 -2.39
C TYR A 155 -6.66 3.50 -2.69
N VAL A 156 -6.40 4.34 -3.70
CA VAL A 156 -5.05 4.68 -4.14
C VAL A 156 -4.84 6.18 -3.97
N VAL A 157 -3.93 6.58 -3.08
CA VAL A 157 -3.51 7.96 -2.87
C VAL A 157 -2.18 8.18 -3.57
N ILE A 158 -2.16 9.14 -4.50
CA ILE A 158 -0.99 9.53 -5.27
C ILE A 158 -0.86 11.05 -5.28
N PRO A 159 0.35 11.62 -5.46
CA PRO A 159 0.47 13.07 -5.58
C PRO A 159 -0.31 13.57 -6.81
N MET A 160 -0.75 14.84 -6.76
CA MET A 160 -1.51 15.44 -7.86
C MET A 160 -0.70 15.43 -9.18
N TRP A 161 0.61 15.59 -9.07
CA TRP A 161 1.57 15.32 -10.13
C TRP A 161 2.91 14.86 -9.51
N PRO A 162 3.74 14.12 -10.26
CA PRO A 162 5.11 13.79 -9.86
C PRO A 162 5.97 14.98 -9.44
N GLU A 163 7.01 14.75 -8.65
CA GLU A 163 7.97 15.80 -8.30
C GLU A 163 8.58 16.44 -9.57
N GLY A 164 8.44 17.77 -9.68
CA GLY A 164 8.96 18.56 -10.81
C GLY A 164 7.99 19.60 -11.32
N VAL A 165 8.34 20.25 -12.42
CA VAL A 165 7.46 21.24 -13.09
C VAL A 165 6.34 20.48 -13.81
N PRO A 166 5.05 20.74 -13.51
CA PRO A 166 3.92 19.99 -14.08
C PRO A 166 3.89 19.99 -15.60
N THR A 167 4.35 21.07 -16.23
CA THR A 167 4.36 21.25 -17.69
C THR A 167 5.60 20.65 -18.37
N SER A 168 6.55 20.09 -17.62
CA SER A 168 7.73 19.44 -18.19
C SER A 168 7.36 18.15 -18.92
N ALA A 169 8.12 17.82 -19.96
CA ALA A 169 7.88 16.63 -20.78
C ALA A 169 7.88 15.34 -19.94
N SER A 170 8.85 15.19 -19.03
CA SER A 170 8.95 14.02 -18.15
C SER A 170 7.73 13.85 -17.25
N VAL A 171 7.25 14.92 -16.62
CA VAL A 171 6.05 14.87 -15.76
C VAL A 171 4.81 14.53 -16.59
N GLN A 172 4.67 15.12 -17.79
CA GLN A 172 3.55 14.83 -18.69
C GLN A 172 3.56 13.38 -19.20
N GLU A 173 4.73 12.80 -19.49
CA GLU A 173 4.86 11.38 -19.87
C GLU A 173 4.44 10.45 -18.73
N ILE A 174 4.87 10.73 -17.50
CA ILE A 174 4.48 9.94 -16.33
C ILE A 174 2.96 10.02 -16.10
N LEU A 175 2.39 11.22 -16.17
CA LEU A 175 0.93 11.42 -16.07
C LEU A 175 0.17 10.69 -17.18
N TYR A 176 0.73 10.64 -18.39
CA TYR A 176 0.16 9.89 -19.50
C TYR A 176 0.16 8.37 -19.21
N TRP A 177 1.27 7.80 -18.76
CA TRP A 177 1.36 6.38 -18.39
C TRP A 177 0.46 6.00 -17.21
N GLN A 178 0.38 6.88 -16.20
CA GLN A 178 -0.56 6.74 -15.10
C GLN A 178 -2.01 6.69 -15.62
N ARG A 179 -2.39 7.57 -16.54
CA ARG A 179 -3.72 7.56 -17.17
C ARG A 179 -3.98 6.27 -17.93
N GLN A 180 -3.00 5.73 -18.67
CA GLN A 180 -3.16 4.45 -19.37
C GLN A 180 -3.40 3.30 -18.40
N THR A 181 -2.67 3.29 -17.28
CA THR A 181 -2.83 2.29 -16.21
C THR A 181 -4.22 2.37 -15.61
N MET A 182 -4.68 3.57 -15.21
CA MET A 182 -6.03 3.77 -14.66
C MET A 182 -7.11 3.36 -15.66
N LYS A 183 -6.96 3.72 -16.94
CA LYS A 183 -7.91 3.38 -18.00
C LYS A 183 -8.02 1.87 -18.22
N MET A 184 -6.89 1.16 -18.16
CA MET A 184 -6.86 -0.31 -18.22
C MET A 184 -7.63 -0.92 -17.04
N MET A 185 -7.34 -0.49 -15.81
CA MET A 185 -7.99 -1.03 -14.61
C MET A 185 -9.50 -0.77 -14.61
N TYR A 186 -9.92 0.47 -14.85
CA TYR A 186 -11.35 0.82 -14.94
C TYR A 186 -12.05 0.07 -16.07
N GLY A 187 -11.38 -0.20 -17.19
CA GLY A 187 -11.93 -1.00 -18.29
C GLY A 187 -12.27 -2.43 -17.87
N ILE A 188 -11.34 -3.11 -17.17
CA ILE A 188 -11.53 -4.48 -16.66
C ILE A 188 -12.68 -4.52 -15.64
N ILE A 189 -12.71 -3.57 -14.71
CA ILE A 189 -13.73 -3.49 -13.66
C ILE A 189 -15.11 -3.20 -14.25
N ALA A 190 -15.20 -2.24 -15.18
CA ALA A 190 -16.45 -1.93 -15.89
C ALA A 190 -16.98 -3.14 -16.66
N GLN A 191 -16.10 -3.95 -17.26
CA GLN A 191 -16.51 -5.18 -17.92
C GLN A 191 -17.05 -6.21 -16.93
N ALA A 192 -16.41 -6.39 -15.78
CA ALA A 192 -16.86 -7.31 -14.73
C ALA A 192 -18.24 -6.92 -14.18
N LEU A 193 -18.49 -5.62 -13.98
CA LEU A 193 -19.80 -5.10 -13.56
C LEU A 193 -20.88 -5.37 -14.62
N LYS A 194 -20.59 -5.10 -15.90
CA LYS A 194 -21.53 -5.35 -17.01
C LYS A 194 -21.90 -6.82 -17.19
N SER A 195 -20.96 -7.72 -16.90
CA SER A 195 -21.17 -9.17 -16.99
C SER A 195 -21.83 -9.77 -15.74
N SER A 196 -21.94 -9.01 -14.66
CA SER A 196 -22.64 -9.42 -13.43
C SER A 196 -24.11 -8.99 -13.48
N GLU A 197 -24.98 -9.63 -12.70
CA GLU A 197 -26.41 -9.28 -12.65
C GLU A 197 -26.62 -7.79 -12.30
N PRO A 198 -27.68 -7.15 -12.83
CA PRO A 198 -27.92 -5.72 -12.59
C PRO A 198 -28.17 -5.46 -11.11
N GLN A 199 -27.15 -4.93 -10.45
CA GLN A 199 -27.21 -4.28 -9.16
C GLN A 199 -26.85 -2.80 -9.35
N ASP A 200 -27.40 -1.94 -8.49
CA ASP A 200 -27.10 -0.50 -8.45
C ASP A 200 -25.72 -0.28 -7.78
N VAL A 201 -24.66 -0.68 -8.48
CA VAL A 201 -23.27 -0.62 -7.98
C VAL A 201 -22.43 0.21 -8.93
N HIS A 202 -21.67 1.15 -8.38
CA HIS A 202 -20.85 2.08 -9.12
C HIS A 202 -19.38 1.65 -9.12
N LEU A 203 -18.60 2.06 -10.13
CA LEU A 203 -17.16 1.76 -10.17
C LEU A 203 -16.39 2.32 -8.96
N SER A 204 -16.83 3.47 -8.45
CA SER A 204 -16.23 4.08 -7.25
C SER A 204 -16.46 3.28 -5.98
N ASP A 205 -17.35 2.29 -5.98
CA ASP A 205 -17.52 1.42 -4.81
C ASP A 205 -16.34 0.44 -4.68
N TYR A 206 -15.59 0.23 -5.77
CA TYR A 206 -14.48 -0.73 -5.83
C TYR A 206 -13.09 -0.12 -6.02
N LEU A 207 -12.95 0.94 -6.81
CA LEU A 207 -11.64 1.55 -7.10
C LEU A 207 -11.73 3.07 -7.07
N ASN A 208 -10.90 3.67 -6.20
CA ASN A 208 -10.83 5.11 -6.03
C ASN A 208 -9.39 5.60 -6.09
N PHE A 209 -9.19 6.72 -6.79
CA PHE A 209 -7.92 7.45 -6.82
C PHE A 209 -8.11 8.81 -6.18
N TYR A 210 -7.23 9.16 -5.25
CA TYR A 210 -7.21 10.44 -4.57
C TYR A 210 -5.83 11.09 -4.67
N CYS A 211 -5.82 12.41 -4.46
CA CYS A 211 -4.60 13.16 -4.22
C CYS A 211 -4.79 14.03 -2.97
N LEU A 212 -3.70 14.32 -2.28
CA LEU A 212 -3.71 15.19 -1.12
C LEU A 212 -3.49 16.64 -1.56
N GLY A 213 -4.19 17.55 -0.90
CA GLY A 213 -4.02 18.99 -1.07
C GLY A 213 -4.37 19.69 0.23
N ASN A 214 -3.55 20.66 0.62
CA ASN A 214 -3.81 21.51 1.78
C ASN A 214 -4.22 22.91 1.31
N ARG A 215 -5.08 23.57 2.08
CA ARG A 215 -5.48 24.97 1.85
C ARG A 215 -5.58 25.68 3.18
N GLU A 216 -4.70 26.65 3.39
CA GLU A 216 -4.68 27.45 4.61
C GLU A 216 -5.15 28.88 4.30
N GLU A 217 -5.93 29.47 5.21
CA GLU A 217 -6.26 30.89 5.15
C GLU A 217 -5.03 31.70 5.52
N LEU A 218 -4.69 32.69 4.68
CA LEU A 218 -3.61 33.63 4.99
C LEU A 218 -4.00 34.47 6.20
N ARG A 219 -3.47 34.13 7.39
CA ARG A 219 -3.53 35.03 8.54
C ARG A 219 -2.62 36.23 8.26
N GLY A 220 -3.13 37.42 8.55
CA GLY A 220 -2.61 38.70 8.08
C GLY A 220 -1.09 38.90 8.17
N GLU A 221 -0.58 39.50 7.09
CA GLU A 221 0.70 40.19 6.87
C GLU A 221 1.79 39.54 5.99
N SER A 222 2.21 40.37 5.03
CA SER A 222 3.24 40.24 3.99
C SER A 222 2.92 39.33 2.79
N LYS A 223 2.45 39.97 1.70
CA LYS A 223 2.46 39.43 0.34
C LYS A 223 3.91 39.14 -0.07
N SER A 224 4.35 37.89 0.10
CA SER A 224 5.39 37.33 -0.75
C SER A 224 4.72 36.45 -1.80
N ASN A 225 5.06 36.66 -3.07
CA ASN A 225 4.61 35.82 -4.18
C ASN A 225 5.19 34.43 -3.98
N HIS A 226 4.41 33.49 -3.45
CA HIS A 226 4.80 32.09 -3.44
C HIS A 226 3.76 31.24 -4.17
N ALA A 227 4.26 30.54 -5.19
CA ALA A 227 3.57 29.44 -5.85
C ALA A 227 3.11 28.44 -4.78
N SER A 228 1.88 27.94 -4.93
CA SER A 228 1.36 26.82 -4.16
C SER A 228 2.25 25.60 -4.42
N ASN A 229 3.22 25.36 -3.53
CA ASN A 229 3.85 24.06 -3.42
C ASN A 229 2.76 23.10 -2.94
N GLY A 230 2.31 22.21 -3.81
CA GLY A 230 1.69 20.98 -3.31
C GLY A 230 2.72 20.33 -2.41
N ASP A 231 2.35 20.04 -1.16
CA ASP A 231 3.24 19.38 -0.22
C ASP A 231 3.76 18.09 -0.88
N LEU A 232 5.07 18.05 -1.10
CA LEU A 232 5.78 16.87 -1.57
C LEU A 232 5.80 15.88 -0.42
N VAL A 233 4.73 15.09 -0.30
CA VAL A 233 4.76 13.93 0.56
C VAL A 233 5.57 12.87 -0.20
N ALA A 234 6.80 12.62 0.26
CA ALA A 234 7.50 11.39 -0.07
C ALA A 234 6.74 10.26 0.61
N ILE A 235 5.76 9.71 -0.10
CA ILE A 235 4.88 8.71 0.47
C ILE A 235 5.54 7.34 0.38
N PHE A 236 5.81 6.78 1.56
CA PHE A 236 6.16 5.39 1.76
C PHE A 236 4.99 4.52 1.34
N ILE A 237 5.25 3.51 0.52
CA ILE A 237 4.15 2.67 0.05
C ILE A 237 3.58 1.93 1.24
N LEU A 238 2.32 2.18 1.56
CA LEU A 238 1.59 1.50 2.62
C LEU A 238 0.48 0.68 1.95
N ILE A 239 0.66 -0.64 1.82
CA ILE A 239 -0.47 -1.53 1.64
C ILE A 239 -1.00 -1.89 3.01
N MET A 240 -2.18 -1.36 3.37
CA MET A 240 -2.95 -1.89 4.49
C MET A 240 -3.99 -2.87 3.95
N SER A 241 -3.82 -4.13 4.30
CA SER A 241 -4.94 -5.07 4.46
C SER A 241 -5.00 -5.41 5.95
N ALA A 242 -6.16 -5.81 6.48
CA ALA A 242 -6.42 -5.93 7.92
C ALA A 242 -5.39 -6.78 8.75
N CYS A 243 -4.46 -7.49 8.11
CA CYS A 243 -3.40 -8.28 8.77
C CYS A 243 -1.96 -7.97 8.30
N TYR A 244 -1.76 -7.08 7.32
CA TYR A 244 -0.45 -6.87 6.69
C TYR A 244 -0.18 -5.39 6.40
N ILE A 245 1.00 -4.94 6.81
CA ILE A 245 1.58 -3.65 6.42
C ILE A 245 2.86 -3.91 5.65
N THR A 246 2.89 -3.48 4.39
CA THR A 246 4.11 -3.45 3.56
C THR A 246 4.59 -2.01 3.51
N LEU A 247 5.84 -1.72 3.92
CA LEU A 247 6.47 -0.40 3.81
C LEU A 247 7.64 -0.44 2.82
N SER A 248 7.52 0.25 1.68
CA SER A 248 8.54 0.29 0.63
C SER A 248 9.03 1.70 0.31
N LEU A 249 10.33 1.82 -0.01
CA LEU A 249 11.00 3.04 -0.46
C LEU A 249 11.19 3.12 -1.99
N GLN A 250 10.46 2.35 -2.80
CA GLN A 250 10.76 2.14 -4.24
C GLN A 250 10.61 3.35 -5.18
N CYS A 251 10.67 4.58 -4.67
CA CYS A 251 10.77 5.79 -5.47
C CYS A 251 11.92 6.67 -4.96
N PHE A 252 13.16 6.23 -5.17
CA PHE A 252 14.30 7.14 -5.14
C PHE A 252 15.08 7.03 -6.44
N LYS A 253 15.34 8.22 -7.01
CA LYS A 253 16.06 8.49 -8.25
C LYS A 253 17.29 7.59 -8.42
N ILE A 254 17.56 7.22 -9.66
CA ILE A 254 18.85 6.81 -10.23
C ILE A 254 19.99 7.55 -9.50
N TYR A 255 20.60 6.93 -8.47
CA TYR A 255 21.95 7.12 -7.91
C TYR A 255 21.98 6.51 -6.49
N LEU A 256 22.72 5.40 -6.36
CA LEU A 256 23.16 4.69 -5.13
C LEU A 256 22.14 3.96 -4.21
N MET A 257 22.24 2.61 -4.29
CA MET A 257 22.35 1.60 -3.24
C MET A 257 21.57 1.70 -1.90
N PHE A 258 20.91 0.56 -1.59
CA PHE A 258 20.16 0.14 -0.40
C PHE A 258 18.67 0.50 -0.37
N LEU A 259 17.84 -0.52 -0.63
CA LEU A 259 16.39 -0.48 -0.47
C LEU A 259 15.95 -1.72 0.33
N GLU A 260 15.45 -1.51 1.55
CA GLU A 260 14.86 -2.55 2.39
C GLU A 260 13.35 -2.29 2.50
N LEU A 261 12.56 -3.34 2.28
CA LEU A 261 11.11 -3.33 2.51
C LEU A 261 10.84 -4.08 3.82
N LEU A 262 10.08 -3.50 4.75
CA LEU A 262 9.66 -4.17 5.99
C LEU A 262 8.18 -4.53 5.87
N LEU A 263 7.85 -5.80 6.13
CA LEU A 263 6.48 -6.29 6.18
C LEU A 263 6.15 -6.69 7.62
N VAL A 264 5.16 -6.03 8.24
CA VAL A 264 4.70 -6.35 9.61
C VAL A 264 3.48 -7.24 9.51
N GLN A 265 3.59 -8.47 10.01
CA GLN A 265 2.42 -9.33 10.25
C GLN A 265 1.84 -9.01 11.63
N TYR A 266 0.57 -8.60 11.68
CA TYR A 266 -0.19 -8.60 12.94
C TYR A 266 -0.93 -9.94 13.03
N THR A 267 -0.50 -10.79 13.97
CA THR A 267 -1.18 -12.04 14.35
C THR A 267 -2.34 -11.77 15.28
#